data_AF-A0A3C0Y9D6-F1
#
_entry.id   AF-A0A3C0Y9D6-F1
#
_cell.length_a   1.000
_cell.length_b   1.000
_cell.length_c   1.000
_cell.angle_alpha   90.00
_cell.angle_beta   90.00
_cell.angle_gamma   90.00
#
_symmetry.space_group_name_H-M   'P 1'
#
loop_
_entity.id
_entity.type
_entity.pdbx_description
1 polymer ?
#
loop_
_entity_poly.entity_id
_entity_poly.type
_entity_poly.pdbx_seq_one_letter_code
_entity_poly.pdbx_strand_id
1 'polypeptide(L)'
;MFSIIQAAGWPIWPLVACSVLALALVIERFSSLKTPKVAPPKLLDEAITVSRASVPSPDVVSQLEQNSLLGEVLASGFRALNANPRISEDDLRSTLEGAGRQAAHKLERYLAALATIASAAPLLGLLGTVIGMIEIFGSQ
;
A
#
# COMPACT_ATOMS: atom_id res chain seq x y z
N MET A 1 17.82 -14.91 -26.75
CA MET A 1 17.15 -13.82 -25.98
C MET A 1 17.64 -12.44 -26.38
N PHE A 2 18.95 -12.16 -26.30
CA PHE A 2 19.51 -10.86 -26.76
C PHE A 2 19.18 -10.53 -28.22
N SER A 3 19.22 -11.53 -29.10
CA SER A 3 18.84 -11.42 -30.51
C SER A 3 17.36 -11.06 -30.74
N ILE A 4 16.45 -11.47 -29.83
CA ILE A 4 15.02 -11.12 -29.89
C ILE A 4 14.81 -9.67 -29.45
N ILE A 5 15.54 -9.22 -28.43
CA ILE A 5 15.47 -7.84 -27.95
C ILE A 5 16.03 -6.87 -28.99
N GLN A 6 17.11 -7.26 -29.70
CA GLN A 6 17.61 -6.50 -30.85
C GLN A 6 16.61 -6.46 -32.02
N ALA A 7 15.90 -7.57 -32.29
CA ALA A 7 14.91 -7.64 -33.35
C ALA A 7 13.60 -6.89 -33.01
N ALA A 8 13.28 -6.71 -31.73
CA ALA A 8 12.07 -6.02 -31.28
C ALA A 8 12.16 -4.47 -31.37
N GLY A 9 13.33 -3.92 -31.71
CA GLY A 9 13.54 -2.49 -31.89
C GLY A 9 13.49 -1.70 -30.57
N TRP A 10 13.42 -0.37 -30.70
CA TRP A 10 13.38 0.55 -29.55
C TRP A 10 12.12 0.46 -28.65
N PRO A 11 10.91 0.08 -29.13
CA PRO A 11 9.68 0.09 -28.30
C PRO A 11 9.66 -0.91 -27.14
N ILE A 12 10.58 -1.88 -27.13
CA ILE A 12 10.70 -2.85 -26.03
C ILE A 12 11.23 -2.22 -24.74
N TRP A 13 12.00 -1.14 -24.82
CA TRP A 13 12.63 -0.52 -23.65
C TRP A 13 11.62 0.05 -22.64
N PRO A 14 10.59 0.81 -23.05
CA PRO A 14 9.49 1.20 -22.15
C PRO A 14 8.81 0.03 -21.45
N LEU A 15 8.57 -1.08 -22.16
CA LEU A 15 7.96 -2.29 -21.58
C LEU A 15 8.84 -2.93 -20.51
N VAL A 16 10.14 -3.04 -20.79
CA VAL A 16 11.11 -3.55 -19.81
C VAL A 16 11.15 -2.64 -18.58
N ALA A 17 11.14 -1.32 -18.76
CA ALA A 17 11.07 -0.37 -17.64
C ALA A 17 9.79 -0.56 -16.81
N CYS A 18 8.62 -0.70 -17.45
CA CYS A 18 7.36 -1.01 -16.78
C CYS A 18 7.44 -2.32 -15.97
N SER A 19 8.08 -3.36 -16.52
CA SER A 19 8.26 -4.65 -15.84
C SER A 19 9.12 -4.53 -14.58
N VAL A 20 10.27 -3.84 -14.67
CA VAL A 20 11.16 -3.62 -13.53
C VAL A 20 10.47 -2.80 -12.43
N LEU A 21 9.75 -1.73 -12.81
CA LEU A 21 9.00 -0.90 -11.88
C LEU A 21 7.87 -1.67 -11.21
N ALA A 22 7.09 -2.44 -11.97
CA ALA A 22 6.03 -3.28 -11.43
C ALA A 22 6.57 -4.29 -10.43
N LEU A 23 7.68 -4.97 -10.76
CA LEU A 23 8.31 -5.94 -9.88
C LEU A 23 8.81 -5.29 -8.57
N ALA A 24 9.44 -4.13 -8.66
CA ALA A 24 9.89 -3.38 -7.48
C ALA A 24 8.72 -3.03 -6.55
N LEU A 25 7.59 -2.55 -7.11
CA LEU A 25 6.38 -2.25 -6.34
C LEU A 25 5.75 -3.51 -5.72
N VAL A 26 5.72 -4.62 -6.46
CA VAL A 26 5.19 -5.90 -5.95
C VAL A 26 6.02 -6.39 -4.76
N ILE A 27 7.35 -6.34 -4.85
CA ILE A 27 8.24 -6.76 -3.75
C ILE A 27 8.04 -5.86 -2.52
N GLU A 28 7.97 -4.54 -2.72
CA GLU A 28 7.71 -3.60 -1.63
C GLU A 28 6.36 -3.88 -0.96
N ARG A 29 5.28 -4.06 -1.74
CA ARG A 29 3.95 -4.39 -1.21
C ARG A 29 3.93 -5.72 -0.48
N PHE A 30 4.57 -6.76 -1.02
CA PHE A 30 4.66 -8.06 -0.37
C PHE A 30 5.36 -7.98 1.00
N SER A 31 6.34 -7.08 1.17
CA SER A 31 7.01 -6.84 2.45
C SER A 31 6.19 -5.98 3.41
N SER A 32 5.43 -5.02 2.90
CA SER A 32 4.66 -4.04 3.67
C SER A 32 3.30 -4.57 4.14
N LEU A 33 2.64 -5.44 3.36
CA LEU A 33 1.33 -6.02 3.69
C LEU A 33 1.38 -7.24 4.63
N LYS A 34 2.57 -7.59 5.13
CA LYS A 34 2.71 -8.72 6.06
C LYS A 34 1.90 -8.46 7.33
N THR A 35 1.10 -9.45 7.74
CA THR A 35 0.29 -9.44 8.98
C THR A 35 1.01 -8.84 10.20
N PRO A 36 2.26 -9.20 10.55
CA PRO A 36 2.94 -8.61 11.71
C PRO A 36 3.22 -7.11 11.62
N LYS A 37 3.15 -6.48 10.44
CA LYS A 37 3.30 -5.02 10.28
C LYS A 37 1.96 -4.30 10.23
N VAL A 38 0.93 -4.97 9.75
CA VAL A 38 -0.40 -4.38 9.55
C VAL A 38 -1.28 -4.56 10.79
N ALA A 39 -1.43 -5.81 11.23
CA ALA A 39 -2.31 -6.20 12.32
C ALA A 39 -1.70 -7.39 13.08
N PRO A 40 -0.77 -7.15 14.02
CA PRO A 40 -0.19 -8.21 14.83
C PRO A 40 -1.30 -8.93 15.62
N PRO A 41 -1.34 -10.27 15.61
CA PRO A 41 -2.50 -11.03 16.06
C PRO A 41 -2.84 -10.85 17.55
N LYS A 42 -1.86 -10.47 18.38
CA LYS A 42 -2.05 -10.26 19.83
C LYS A 42 -2.27 -8.79 20.23
N LEU A 43 -2.04 -7.85 19.32
CA LEU A 43 -1.97 -6.43 19.65
C LEU A 43 -3.33 -5.87 20.07
N LEU A 44 -4.42 -6.35 19.45
CA LEU A 44 -5.77 -5.99 19.86
C LEU A 44 -6.10 -6.52 21.26
N ASP A 45 -5.82 -7.79 21.50
CA ASP A 45 -6.10 -8.44 22.80
C ASP A 45 -5.29 -7.80 23.93
N GLU A 46 -4.02 -7.48 23.68
CA GLU A 46 -3.15 -6.76 24.62
C GLU A 46 -3.67 -5.34 24.89
N ALA A 47 -4.05 -4.59 23.85
CA ALA A 47 -4.59 -3.24 24.00
C ALA A 47 -5.89 -3.23 24.82
N ILE A 48 -6.81 -4.16 24.55
CA ILE A 48 -8.06 -4.33 25.32
C ILE A 48 -7.74 -4.71 26.76
N THR A 49 -6.79 -5.62 26.99
CA THR A 49 -6.44 -6.09 28.33
C THR A 49 -5.87 -4.96 29.18
N VAL A 50 -4.97 -4.15 28.62
CA VAL A 50 -4.38 -2.99 29.30
C VAL A 50 -5.44 -1.91 29.57
N SER A 51 -6.35 -1.69 28.62
CA SER A 51 -7.39 -0.66 28.76
C SER A 51 -8.51 -1.01 29.75
N ARG A 52 -8.62 -2.27 30.20
CA ARG A 52 -9.62 -2.69 31.20
C ARG A 52 -9.38 -2.07 32.57
N ALA A 53 -8.14 -1.79 32.93
CA ALA A 53 -7.78 -1.23 34.23
C ALA A 53 -7.81 0.30 34.24
N SER A 54 -7.30 0.94 33.19
CA SER A 54 -7.33 2.38 32.98
C SER A 54 -6.96 2.73 31.54
N VAL A 55 -7.19 3.98 31.11
CA VAL A 55 -6.72 4.44 29.80
C VAL A 55 -5.18 4.40 29.78
N PRO A 56 -4.55 3.80 28.75
CA PRO A 56 -3.09 3.71 28.67
C PRO A 56 -2.42 5.09 28.70
N SER A 57 -1.26 5.18 29.35
CA SER A 57 -0.49 6.42 29.42
C SER A 57 -0.02 6.88 28.03
N PRO A 58 0.25 8.19 27.82
CA PRO A 58 0.70 8.72 26.54
C PRO A 58 1.93 8.00 25.95
N ASP A 59 2.85 7.54 26.81
CA ASP A 59 4.03 6.79 26.39
C ASP A 59 3.67 5.42 25.80
N VAL A 60 2.77 4.68 26.45
CA VAL A 60 2.28 3.38 25.96
C VAL A 60 1.52 3.57 24.64
N VAL A 61 0.73 4.63 24.54
CA VAL A 61 0.01 4.98 23.31
C VAL A 61 0.97 5.31 22.16
N SER A 62 2.07 6.01 22.42
CA SER A 62 3.10 6.28 21.41
C SER A 62 3.83 5.01 20.95
N GLN A 63 4.11 4.08 21.87
CA GLN A 63 4.67 2.78 21.50
C GLN A 63 3.70 1.96 20.64
N LEU A 64 2.41 1.96 20.99
CA LEU A 64 1.37 1.28 20.24
C LEU A 64 1.28 1.79 18.79
N GLU A 65 1.31 3.11 18.60
CA GLU A 65 1.29 3.76 17.28
C GLU A 65 2.44 3.30 16.38
N GLN A 66 3.64 3.12 16.94
CA GLN A 66 4.84 2.74 16.19
C GLN A 66 4.90 1.25 15.83
N ASN A 67 4.11 0.41 16.50
CA ASN A 67 4.18 -1.04 16.33
C ASN A 67 3.51 -1.55 15.04
N SER A 68 2.42 -0.92 14.60
CA SER A 68 1.66 -1.37 13.42
C SER A 68 0.61 -0.36 12.97
N LEU A 69 0.05 -0.55 11.78
CA LEU A 69 -1.11 0.22 11.31
C LEU A 69 -2.34 0.06 12.20
N LEU A 70 -2.62 -1.14 12.70
CA LEU A 70 -3.67 -1.36 13.70
C LEU A 70 -3.36 -0.60 14.99
N GLY A 71 -2.10 -0.57 15.40
CA GLY A 71 -1.61 0.18 16.55
C GLY A 71 -1.82 1.69 16.40
N GLU A 72 -1.60 2.25 15.21
CA GLU A 72 -1.90 3.64 14.88
C GLU A 72 -3.40 3.96 15.05
N VAL A 73 -4.27 3.07 14.59
CA VAL A 73 -5.73 3.21 14.75
C VAL A 73 -6.13 3.16 16.23
N LEU A 74 -5.64 2.18 16.99
CA LEU A 74 -5.96 2.06 18.42
C LEU A 74 -5.39 3.24 19.22
N ALA A 75 -4.18 3.71 18.88
CA ALA A 75 -3.57 4.86 19.50
C ALA A 75 -4.37 6.15 19.31
N SER A 76 -5.03 6.34 18.14
CA SER A 76 -5.90 7.50 17.92
C SER A 76 -7.10 7.50 18.87
N GLY A 77 -7.71 6.33 19.10
CA GLY A 77 -8.80 6.16 20.06
C GLY A 77 -8.35 6.42 21.50
N PHE A 78 -7.20 5.88 21.91
CA PHE A 78 -6.66 6.14 23.25
C PHE A 78 -6.24 7.59 23.46
N ARG A 79 -5.72 8.27 22.43
CA ARG A 79 -5.45 9.73 22.50
C ARG A 79 -6.73 10.53 22.68
N ALA A 80 -7.80 10.17 21.97
CA ALA A 80 -9.09 10.83 22.11
C ALA A 80 -9.66 10.66 23.52
N LEU A 81 -9.58 9.45 24.10
CA LEU A 81 -9.97 9.15 25.47
C LEU A 81 -9.12 9.91 26.51
N ASN A 82 -7.80 9.99 26.31
CA ASN A 82 -6.90 10.74 27.19
C ASN A 82 -7.18 12.25 27.15
N ALA A 83 -7.51 12.80 25.97
CA ALA A 83 -7.82 14.22 25.80
C ALA A 83 -9.20 14.58 26.38
N ASN A 84 -10.18 13.69 26.22
CA ASN A 84 -11.52 13.88 26.75
C ASN A 84 -12.09 12.57 27.33
N PRO A 85 -11.94 12.33 28.65
CA PRO A 85 -12.44 11.10 29.29
C PRO A 85 -13.97 10.91 29.22
N ARG A 86 -14.72 11.96 28.84
CA ARG A 86 -16.17 11.95 28.66
C ARG A 86 -16.59 12.02 27.18
N ILE A 87 -15.68 11.67 26.26
CA ILE A 87 -16.00 11.59 24.84
C ILE A 87 -17.21 10.67 24.62
N SER A 88 -18.11 11.10 23.74
CA SER A 88 -19.25 10.26 23.35
C SER A 88 -18.76 9.02 22.60
N GLU A 89 -19.50 7.92 22.69
CA GLU A 89 -19.22 6.71 21.93
C GLU A 89 -19.20 6.99 20.42
N ASP A 90 -20.11 7.86 19.94
CA ASP A 90 -20.19 8.26 18.53
C ASP A 90 -18.93 9.01 18.07
N ASP A 91 -18.42 9.92 18.90
CA ASP A 91 -17.22 10.70 18.57
C ASP A 91 -15.95 9.83 18.60
N LEU A 92 -15.87 8.92 19.58
CA LEU A 92 -14.77 7.95 19.66
C LEU A 92 -14.78 7.01 18.46
N ARG A 93 -15.96 6.51 18.08
CA ARG A 93 -16.14 5.67 16.89
C ARG A 93 -15.75 6.43 15.63
N SER A 94 -16.22 7.66 15.46
CA SER A 94 -15.86 8.53 14.33
C SER A 94 -14.34 8.73 14.22
N THR A 95 -13.67 8.93 15.36
CA THR A 95 -12.20 9.04 15.41
C THR A 95 -11.50 7.77 14.94
N LEU A 96 -11.93 6.62 15.44
CA LEU A 96 -11.39 5.31 15.04
C LEU A 96 -11.66 5.00 13.57
N GLU A 97 -12.87 5.27 13.06
CA GLU A 97 -13.23 5.10 11.65
C GLU A 97 -12.38 6.03 10.75
N GLY A 98 -12.16 7.27 11.15
CA GLY A 98 -11.30 8.22 10.45
C GLY A 98 -9.85 7.74 10.38
N ALA A 99 -9.28 7.29 11.51
CA ALA A 99 -7.95 6.70 11.53
C ALA A 99 -7.87 5.40 10.71
N GLY A 100 -8.91 4.57 10.76
CA GLY A 100 -9.03 3.35 9.97
C GLY A 100 -9.02 3.62 8.47
N ARG A 101 -9.73 4.66 8.00
CA ARG A 101 -9.68 5.10 6.60
C ARG A 101 -8.30 5.55 6.18
N GLN A 102 -7.58 6.30 7.03
CA GLN A 102 -6.21 6.70 6.75
C GLN A 102 -5.27 5.49 6.68
N ALA A 103 -5.41 4.53 7.60
CA ALA A 103 -4.65 3.28 7.58
C ALA A 103 -4.93 2.46 6.30
N ALA A 104 -6.20 2.34 5.90
CA ALA A 104 -6.59 1.70 4.65
C ALA A 104 -5.95 2.38 3.44
N HIS A 105 -5.98 3.71 3.38
CA HIS A 105 -5.33 4.47 2.31
C HIS A 105 -3.81 4.24 2.24
N LYS A 106 -3.13 4.10 3.39
CA LYS A 106 -1.70 3.73 3.44
C LYS A 106 -1.44 2.32 2.90
N LEU A 107 -2.35 1.38 3.14
CA LEU A 107 -2.26 0.01 2.60
C LEU A 107 -2.44 0.00 1.07
N GLU A 108 -3.35 0.82 0.56
CA GLU A 108 -3.62 0.96 -0.87
C GLU A 108 -2.53 1.73 -1.64
N ARG A 109 -1.57 2.33 -0.93
CA ARG A 109 -0.44 3.03 -1.54
C ARG A 109 0.24 2.11 -2.57
N TYR A 110 0.50 2.66 -3.77
CA TYR A 110 1.06 1.99 -4.95
C TYR A 110 0.13 1.06 -5.75
N LEU A 111 -1.07 0.72 -5.26
CA LEU A 111 -2.02 -0.06 -6.07
C LEU A 111 -2.48 0.70 -7.32
N ALA A 112 -2.70 2.01 -7.20
CA ALA A 112 -3.03 2.85 -8.36
C ALA A 112 -1.91 2.84 -9.43
N ALA A 113 -0.65 2.92 -9.01
CA ALA A 113 0.48 2.86 -9.93
C ALA A 113 0.58 1.50 -10.63
N LEU A 114 0.39 0.40 -9.89
CA LEU A 114 0.32 -0.94 -10.46
C LEU A 114 -0.84 -1.08 -11.46
N ALA A 115 -2.02 -0.52 -11.15
CA ALA A 115 -3.16 -0.51 -12.06
C ALA A 115 -2.86 0.27 -13.35
N THR A 116 -2.19 1.43 -13.25
CA THR A 116 -1.73 2.17 -14.43
C THR A 116 -0.76 1.36 -15.28
N ILE A 117 0.22 0.69 -14.67
CA ILE A 117 1.16 -0.17 -15.41
C ILE A 117 0.42 -1.34 -16.08
N ALA A 118 -0.49 -1.99 -15.36
CA ALA A 118 -1.29 -3.10 -15.88
C ALA A 118 -2.13 -2.71 -17.10
N SER A 119 -2.65 -1.47 -17.13
CA SER A 119 -3.40 -0.94 -18.27
C SER A 119 -2.51 -0.42 -19.40
N ALA A 120 -1.35 0.17 -19.09
CA ALA A 120 -0.46 0.77 -20.08
C ALA A 120 0.41 -0.27 -20.81
N ALA A 121 0.89 -1.30 -20.11
CA ALA A 121 1.79 -2.30 -20.67
C ALA A 121 1.20 -3.04 -21.90
N PRO A 122 -0.08 -3.46 -21.93
CA PRO A 122 -0.68 -4.05 -23.12
C PRO A 122 -0.71 -3.10 -24.32
N LEU A 123 -0.99 -1.81 -24.09
CA LEU A 123 -1.01 -0.79 -25.14
C LEU A 123 0.39 -0.54 -25.72
N LEU A 124 1.41 -0.55 -24.86
CA LEU A 124 2.82 -0.47 -25.29
C LEU A 124 3.22 -1.71 -26.11
N GLY A 125 2.73 -2.89 -25.74
CA GLY A 125 2.90 -4.12 -26.52
C GLY A 125 2.28 -4.01 -27.92
N LEU A 126 1.03 -3.57 -27.98
CA LEU A 126 0.32 -3.34 -29.24
C LEU A 126 1.05 -2.31 -30.11
N LEU A 127 1.52 -1.20 -29.52
CA LEU A 127 2.33 -0.19 -30.21
C LEU A 127 3.58 -0.81 -30.85
N GLY A 128 4.29 -1.67 -30.12
CA GLY A 128 5.45 -2.39 -30.65
C GLY A 128 5.10 -3.25 -31.87
N THR A 129 3.95 -3.93 -31.86
CA THR A 129 3.49 -4.71 -33.02
C THR A 129 3.18 -3.83 -34.24
N VAL A 130 2.57 -2.66 -34.02
CA VAL A 130 2.25 -1.71 -35.10
C VAL A 130 3.52 -1.14 -35.72
N ILE A 131 4.50 -0.74 -34.89
CA ILE A 131 5.79 -0.24 -35.37
C ILE A 131 6.51 -1.31 -36.20
N GLY A 132 6.56 -2.55 -35.70
CA GLY A 132 7.16 -3.66 -36.44
C GLY A 132 6.51 -3.91 -37.79
N MET A 133 5.16 -3.83 -37.88
CA MET A 133 4.47 -3.93 -39.17
C MET A 133 4.83 -2.77 -40.11
N ILE A 134 4.88 -1.52 -39.61
CA ILE A 134 5.26 -0.36 -40.42
C ILE A 134 6.67 -0.51 -40.99
N GLU A 135 7.63 -1.01 -40.20
CA GLU A 135 9.00 -1.23 -40.66
C GLU A 135 9.06 -2.31 -41.76
N ILE A 136 8.36 -3.44 -41.59
CA ILE A 136 8.33 -4.53 -42.58
C ILE A 136 7.71 -4.09 -43.92
N PHE A 137 6.64 -3.31 -43.88
CA PHE A 137 5.93 -2.87 -45.09
C PHE A 137 6.48 -1.57 -45.70
N GLY A 138 7.13 -0.72 -44.89
CA GLY A 138 7.74 0.52 -45.35
C GLY A 138 9.17 0.36 -45.87
N SER A 139 9.83 -0.77 -45.58
CA SER A 139 11.16 -1.10 -46.12
C SER A 139 11.11 -1.84 -47.47
N GLN A 140 9.94 -1.96 -48.10
CA GLN A 140 9.75 -2.51 -49.45
C GLN A 140 9.45 -1.42 -50.46
#